data_AF-A0A7S2KKL8-F1
#
_entry.id   AF-A0A7S2KKL8-F1
#
_cell.length_a   1.000
_cell.length_b   1.000
_cell.length_c   1.000
_cell.angle_alpha   90.00
_cell.angle_beta   90.00
_cell.angle_gamma   90.00
#
_symmetry.space_group_name_H-M   'P 1'
#
loop_
_entity.id
_entity.type
_entity.pdbx_description
1 polymer ?
#
loop_
_entity_poly.entity_id
_entity_poly.type
_entity_poly.pdbx_seq_one_letter_code
_entity_poly.pdbx_strand_id
1 'polypeptide(L)'
;VDSGQAGWAAERAYFEGLPAVRFHWHKTVRYTSNASIARFVERLRKDKVPGLGGTTFGEVFNEFGARGCPIWLVGGAVRDLLAGVRPNDIDAAALCEKDRIREIILG
;
A
#
# COMPACT_ATOMS: atom_id res chain seq x y z
N VAL A 1 9.92 -21.87 -14.10
CA VAL A 1 11.21 -21.48 -13.48
C VAL A 1 10.92 -20.75 -12.20
N ASP A 2 11.30 -21.39 -11.10
CA ASP A 2 11.05 -20.96 -9.73
C ASP A 2 11.79 -19.65 -9.45
N SER A 3 11.06 -18.53 -9.34
CA SER A 3 11.66 -17.18 -9.24
C SER A 3 11.16 -16.41 -8.01
N GLY A 4 10.53 -17.08 -7.04
CA GLY A 4 9.81 -16.44 -5.92
C GLY A 4 10.75 -15.70 -4.96
N GLN A 5 11.78 -16.37 -4.44
CA GLN A 5 12.69 -15.79 -3.43
C GLN A 5 13.99 -15.21 -4.01
N ALA A 6 14.61 -15.86 -4.99
CA ALA A 6 15.89 -15.42 -5.56
C ALA A 6 15.73 -14.13 -6.39
N GLY A 7 14.60 -13.97 -7.09
CA GLY A 7 14.28 -12.76 -7.84
C GLY A 7 14.03 -11.57 -6.92
N TRP A 8 13.26 -11.79 -5.85
CA TRP A 8 12.96 -10.75 -4.87
C TRP A 8 14.20 -10.27 -4.11
N ALA A 9 15.10 -11.18 -3.70
CA ALA A 9 16.34 -10.79 -3.03
C ALA A 9 17.24 -9.91 -3.92
N ALA A 10 17.35 -10.24 -5.21
CA ALA A 10 18.11 -9.46 -6.17
C ALA A 10 17.46 -8.10 -6.47
N GLU A 11 16.14 -8.08 -6.64
CA GLU A 11 15.35 -6.88 -6.88
C GLU A 11 15.41 -5.91 -5.68
N ARG A 12 15.30 -6.44 -4.45
CA ARG A 12 15.50 -5.69 -3.21
C ARG A 12 16.89 -5.07 -3.14
N ALA A 13 17.95 -5.84 -3.41
CA ALA A 13 19.32 -5.34 -3.36
C ALA A 13 19.56 -4.22 -4.40
N TYR A 14 18.94 -4.32 -5.58
CA TYR A 14 18.96 -3.28 -6.59
C TYR A 14 18.27 -1.99 -6.10
N PHE A 15 17.05 -2.09 -5.57
CA PHE A 15 16.31 -0.93 -5.06
C PHE A 15 17.01 -0.28 -3.86
N GLU A 16 17.57 -1.06 -2.93
CA GLU A 16 18.38 -0.56 -1.81
C GLU A 16 19.64 0.20 -2.27
N GLY A 17 20.14 -0.10 -3.47
CA GLY A 17 21.27 0.60 -4.09
C GLY A 17 20.90 1.94 -4.76
N LEU A 18 19.61 2.21 -5.01
CA LEU A 18 19.20 3.42 -5.71
C LEU A 18 19.45 4.67 -4.85
N PRO A 19 19.95 5.77 -5.44
CA PRO A 19 20.14 7.03 -4.73
C PRO A 19 18.87 7.53 -4.03
N ALA A 20 17.70 7.33 -4.65
CA ALA A 20 16.42 7.70 -4.04
C ALA A 20 16.16 6.95 -2.73
N VAL A 21 16.51 5.67 -2.64
CA VAL A 21 16.38 4.89 -1.41
C VAL A 21 17.48 5.29 -0.42
N ARG A 22 18.75 5.27 -0.82
CA ARG A 22 19.87 5.64 0.07
C ARG A 22 19.76 7.05 0.66
N PHE A 23 19.35 8.03 -0.13
CA PHE A 23 19.40 9.45 0.25
C PHE A 23 18.03 10.06 0.58
N HIS A 24 16.92 9.41 0.23
CA HIS A 24 15.58 9.97 0.46
C HIS A 24 14.61 9.01 1.16
N TRP A 25 14.98 7.77 1.48
CA TRP A 25 14.06 6.88 2.23
C TRP A 25 13.74 7.38 3.65
N HIS A 26 14.60 8.20 4.26
CA HIS A 26 14.28 8.85 5.54
C HIS A 26 13.22 9.96 5.38
N LYS A 27 12.92 10.36 4.14
CA LYS A 27 11.80 11.25 3.79
C LYS A 27 10.51 10.48 3.50
N THR A 28 10.55 9.14 3.42
CA THR A 28 9.34 8.32 3.52
C THR A 28 8.90 8.37 4.98
N VAL A 29 7.91 9.22 5.24
CA VAL A 29 7.49 9.46 6.60
C VAL A 29 6.49 8.39 7.03
N ARG A 30 6.87 7.64 8.07
CA ARG A 30 5.97 6.78 8.83
C ARG A 30 5.08 7.68 9.69
N TYR A 31 3.86 7.96 9.27
CA TYR A 31 2.91 8.73 10.06
C TYR A 31 2.07 7.82 10.95
N THR A 32 2.04 8.15 12.23
CA THR A 32 1.08 7.63 13.20
C THR A 32 0.22 8.79 13.73
N SER A 33 -1.10 8.56 13.76
CA SER A 33 -2.18 9.40 14.32
C SER A 33 -2.18 10.89 13.94
N ASN A 34 -2.67 11.21 12.75
CA ASN A 34 -3.25 12.52 12.45
C ASN A 34 -4.77 12.35 12.29
N ALA A 35 -5.57 13.12 13.03
CA ALA A 35 -7.03 12.99 13.02
C ALA A 35 -7.66 13.25 11.64
N SER A 36 -7.04 14.10 10.81
CA SER A 36 -7.48 14.34 9.42
C SER A 36 -7.26 13.10 8.56
N ILE A 37 -6.09 12.47 8.67
CA ILE A 37 -5.77 11.22 7.97
C ILE A 37 -6.71 10.10 8.42
N ALA A 38 -6.96 9.97 9.74
CA ALA A 38 -7.89 8.97 10.27
C ALA A 38 -9.30 9.13 9.68
N ARG A 39 -9.85 10.35 9.65
CA ARG A 39 -11.16 10.62 9.04
C ARG A 39 -11.18 10.33 7.54
N PHE A 40 -10.09 10.62 6.83
CA PHE A 40 -9.99 10.27 5.42
C PHE A 40 -10.01 8.76 5.23
N VAL A 41 -9.18 8.02 5.97
CA VAL A 41 -9.12 6.55 5.90
C VAL A 41 -10.50 5.95 6.20
N GLU A 42 -11.21 6.45 7.21
CA GLU A 42 -12.58 6.00 7.52
C GLU A 42 -13.59 6.23 6.38
N ARG A 43 -13.43 7.31 5.60
CA ARG A 43 -14.24 7.54 4.41
C ARG A 43 -13.80 6.64 3.26
N LEU A 44 -12.50 6.57 2.98
CA LEU A 44 -11.94 5.73 1.92
C LEU A 44 -12.36 4.27 2.09
N ARG A 45 -12.36 3.75 3.33
CA ARG A 45 -12.81 2.38 3.63
C ARG A 45 -14.26 2.10 3.21
N LYS A 46 -15.09 3.13 3.06
CA LYS A 46 -16.49 3.04 2.62
C LYS A 46 -16.66 3.26 1.12
N ASP A 47 -15.65 3.82 0.46
CA ASP A 47 -15.68 4.04 -0.99
C ASP A 47 -15.53 2.70 -1.73
N LYS A 48 -16.17 2.61 -2.91
CA LYS A 48 -16.09 1.43 -3.78
C LYS A 48 -14.78 1.43 -4.55
N VAL A 49 -14.21 0.25 -4.76
CA VAL A 49 -13.07 0.07 -5.66
C VAL A 49 -13.58 0.03 -7.11
N PRO A 50 -13.14 0.95 -7.98
CA PRO A 50 -13.54 0.95 -9.39
C PRO A 50 -13.21 -0.38 -10.06
N GLY A 51 -14.18 -0.95 -10.77
CA GLY A 51 -14.00 -2.22 -11.50
C GLY A 51 -14.13 -3.49 -10.65
N LEU A 52 -14.26 -3.41 -9.33
CA LEU A 52 -14.51 -4.57 -8.44
C LEU A 52 -15.97 -4.66 -7.96
N GLY A 53 -16.90 -4.16 -8.77
CA GLY A 53 -18.33 -4.20 -8.49
C GLY A 53 -18.74 -3.39 -7.25
N GLY A 54 -19.39 -4.05 -6.30
CA GLY A 54 -19.85 -3.44 -5.04
C GLY A 54 -18.79 -3.35 -3.94
N THR A 55 -17.62 -3.96 -4.16
CA THR A 55 -16.57 -4.10 -3.15
C THR A 55 -15.97 -2.75 -2.77
N THR A 56 -15.78 -2.56 -1.47
CA THR A 56 -15.20 -1.37 -0.87
C THR A 56 -13.70 -1.53 -0.62
N PHE A 57 -12.98 -0.41 -0.52
CA PHE A 57 -11.58 -0.45 -0.09
C PHE A 57 -11.43 -1.09 1.30
N GLY A 58 -12.40 -0.89 2.19
CA GLY A 58 -12.40 -1.50 3.52
C GLY A 58 -12.47 -3.02 3.49
N GLU A 59 -13.27 -3.60 2.60
CA GLU A 59 -13.34 -5.05 2.40
C GLU A 59 -12.02 -5.60 1.87
N VAL A 60 -11.42 -4.95 0.86
CA VAL A 60 -10.10 -5.33 0.34
C VAL A 60 -9.04 -5.28 1.44
N PHE A 61 -8.96 -4.17 2.19
CA PHE A 61 -7.96 -4.00 3.24
C PHE A 61 -8.13 -5.02 4.37
N ASN A 62 -9.37 -5.34 4.73
CA ASN A 62 -9.67 -6.35 5.74
C ASN A 62 -9.30 -7.76 5.28
N GLU A 63 -9.61 -8.13 4.04
CA GLU A 63 -9.27 -9.46 3.50
C GLU A 63 -7.76 -9.68 3.47
N PHE A 64 -7.04 -8.69 2.95
CA PHE A 64 -5.58 -8.68 2.92
C PHE A 64 -4.99 -8.73 4.35
N GLY A 65 -5.52 -7.93 5.28
CA GLY A 65 -5.11 -7.94 6.68
C GLY A 65 -5.35 -9.28 7.38
N ALA A 66 -6.53 -9.87 7.20
CA ALA A 66 -6.90 -11.17 7.77
C ALA A 66 -6.00 -12.31 7.29
N ARG A 67 -5.43 -12.18 6.09
CA ARG A 67 -4.49 -13.15 5.49
C ARG A 67 -3.03 -12.83 5.73
N GLY A 68 -2.72 -11.90 6.65
CA GLY A 68 -1.35 -11.56 7.05
C GLY A 68 -0.60 -10.65 6.07
N CYS A 69 -1.32 -9.99 5.16
CA CYS A 69 -0.75 -9.09 4.16
C CYS A 69 -1.40 -7.70 4.24
N PRO A 70 -1.20 -6.93 5.32
CA PRO A 70 -1.88 -5.64 5.48
C PRO A 70 -1.56 -4.65 4.36
N ILE A 71 -2.54 -3.82 3.98
CA ILE A 71 -2.37 -2.77 2.97
C ILE A 71 -2.01 -1.44 3.63
N TRP A 72 -1.00 -0.75 3.09
CA TRP A 72 -0.59 0.60 3.50
C TRP A 72 -0.88 1.62 2.41
N LEU A 73 -1.35 2.81 2.81
CA LEU A 73 -1.37 3.96 1.90
C LEU A 73 0.05 4.50 1.75
N VAL A 74 0.45 4.79 0.51
CA VAL A 74 1.81 5.25 0.19
C VAL A 74 1.75 6.40 -0.84
N GLY A 75 2.91 6.85 -1.32
CA GLY A 75 3.00 7.72 -2.49
C GLY A 75 2.37 9.10 -2.34
N GLY A 76 1.81 9.60 -3.45
CA GLY A 76 1.24 10.95 -3.53
C GLY A 76 0.02 11.11 -2.63
N ALA A 77 -0.73 10.04 -2.44
CA ALA A 77 -1.91 10.02 -1.58
C ALA A 77 -1.59 10.46 -0.15
N VAL A 78 -0.50 9.95 0.43
CA VAL A 78 -0.08 10.33 1.79
C VAL A 78 0.32 11.80 1.87
N ARG A 79 1.09 12.29 0.90
CA ARG A 79 1.51 13.70 0.82
C ARG A 79 0.30 14.64 0.78
N ASP A 80 -0.66 14.36 -0.09
CA ASP A 80 -1.81 15.24 -0.30
C ASP A 80 -2.69 15.29 0.95
N LEU A 81 -2.88 14.15 1.63
CA LEU A 81 -3.62 14.09 2.89
C LEU A 81 -2.98 14.92 4.02
N LEU A 82 -1.65 14.95 4.08
CA LEU A 82 -0.93 15.79 5.05
C LEU A 82 -1.05 17.27 4.73
N ALA A 83 -1.13 17.62 3.44
CA ALA A 83 -1.42 18.97 2.99
C ALA A 83 -2.90 19.37 3.19
N GLY A 84 -3.74 18.47 3.72
CA GLY A 84 -5.19 18.71 3.86
C GLY A 84 -5.94 18.69 2.52
N VAL A 85 -5.30 18.19 1.46
CA VAL A 85 -5.84 18.07 0.12
C VAL A 85 -6.37 16.65 -0.08
N ARG A 86 -7.48 16.51 -0.79
CA ARG A 86 -8.00 15.19 -1.16
C ARG A 86 -7.14 14.65 -2.33
N PRO A 87 -6.54 13.46 -2.20
CA PRO A 87 -5.81 12.86 -3.31
C PRO A 87 -6.77 12.43 -4.43
N ASN A 88 -6.30 12.52 -5.67
CA ASN A 88 -7.05 12.10 -6.86
C ASN A 88 -6.99 10.59 -7.08
N ASP A 89 -5.84 10.00 -6.74
CA ASP A 89 -5.49 8.60 -6.84
C ASP A 89 -4.97 8.08 -5.50
N ILE A 90 -5.22 6.80 -5.23
CA ILE A 90 -4.84 6.15 -3.98
C ILE A 90 -3.76 5.12 -4.27
N ASP A 91 -2.51 5.51 -4.02
CA ASP A 91 -1.39 4.57 -4.03
C ASP A 91 -1.42 3.71 -2.77
N ALA A 92 -1.40 2.40 -2.95
CA ALA A 92 -1.39 1.44 -1.86
C ALA A 92 -0.33 0.35 -2.07
N ALA A 93 0.29 -0.08 -0.98
CA ALA A 93 1.27 -1.16 -0.96
C ALA A 93 0.77 -2.29 -0.07
N ALA A 94 0.70 -3.51 -0.63
CA ALA A 94 0.47 -4.71 0.14
C ALA A 94 1.78 -5.14 0.83
N LEU A 95 1.75 -5.37 2.14
CA LEU A 95 2.94 -5.74 2.91
C LEU A 95 3.16 -7.25 2.96
N CYS A 96 3.28 -7.86 1.79
CA CYS A 96 3.70 -9.25 1.64
C CYS A 96 4.32 -9.48 0.26
N GLU A 97 4.86 -10.68 0.04
CA GLU A 97 5.41 -11.06 -1.26
C GLU A 97 4.31 -11.23 -2.32
N LYS A 98 4.69 -11.04 -3.59
CA LYS A 98 3.76 -11.11 -4.74
C LYS A 98 2.95 -12.40 -4.80
N ASP A 99 3.56 -13.53 -4.42
CA ASP A 99 2.91 -14.84 -4.50
C ASP A 99 1.77 -14.91 -3.48
N ARG A 100 1.96 -14.31 -2.29
CA ARG A 100 0.90 -14.17 -1.29
C ARG A 100 -0.22 -13.24 -1.77
N ILE A 101 0.10 -12.14 -2.43
CA ILE A 101 -0.92 -11.25 -3.04
C ILE A 101 -1.77 -12.04 -4.05
N ARG A 102 -1.11 -12.84 -4.89
CA ARG A 102 -1.77 -13.68 -5.88
C ARG A 102 -2.71 -14.70 -5.26
N GLU A 103 -2.27 -15.40 -4.21
CA GLU A 103 -3.11 -16.32 -3.44
C GLU A 103 -4.34 -15.63 -2.84
N ILE A 104 -4.16 -14.42 -2.28
CA ILE A 104 -5.28 -13.66 -1.70
C ILE A 104 -6.32 -13.31 -2.78
N ILE A 105 -5.86 -12.89 -3.96
CA ILE A 105 -6.75 -12.47 -5.06
C ILE A 105 -7.45 -13.66 -5.73
N LEU A 106 -6.77 -14.79 -5.88
CA LEU A 106 -7.28 -15.95 -6.63
C LEU A 106 -8.05 -16.96 -5.76
N GLY A 107 -7.95 -16.87 -4.43
CA GLY A 107 -8.53 -17.84 -3.50
C GLY A 107 -7.64 -19.06 -3.30
#